data_AF-X1I0Q5-F1
#
_entry.id   AF-X1I0Q5-F1
#
_cell.length_a   1.000
_cell.length_b   1.000
_cell.length_c   1.000
_cell.angle_alpha   90.00
_cell.angle_beta   90.00
_cell.angle_gamma   90.00
#
_symmetry.space_group_name_H-M   'P 1'
#
loop_
_entity.id
_entity.type
_entity.pdbx_description
1 polymer ?
#
loop_
_entity_poly.entity_id
_entity_poly.type
_entity_poly.pdbx_seq_one_letter_code
_entity_poly.pdbx_strand_id
1 'polypeptide(L)'
;MNRLIYIVLIGMLLSITYAIYTLPSQTANSFATTNTEFIPYTEHYSMSGTAYTIHPDCVRPEWNNGKTATGTKAREGIVAINIDIDEDGNAKVRSVLKLGQTIYVKG
;
A
#
# COMPACT_ATOMS: atom_id res chain seq x y z
N MET A 1 25.25 -30.76 44.86
CA MET A 1 24.34 -30.61 43.71
C MET A 1 24.79 -31.60 42.64
N ASN A 2 23.97 -32.62 42.34
CA ASN A 2 24.42 -33.81 41.61
C ASN A 2 24.77 -33.48 40.14
N ARG A 3 25.93 -33.95 39.65
CA ARG A 3 26.31 -33.84 38.22
C ARG A 3 25.22 -34.34 37.28
N LEU A 4 24.47 -35.36 37.71
CA LEU A 4 23.34 -35.92 36.99
C LEU A 4 22.20 -34.89 36.77
N ILE A 5 21.95 -34.02 37.74
CA ILE A 5 20.90 -32.99 37.65
C ILE A 5 21.26 -31.96 36.58
N TYR A 6 22.54 -31.57 36.49
CA TYR A 6 23.01 -30.64 35.46
C TYR A 6 22.86 -31.19 34.04
N ILE A 7 23.19 -32.47 33.83
CA ILE A 7 23.07 -33.11 32.52
C ILE A 7 21.60 -33.14 32.07
N VAL A 8 20.68 -33.46 32.99
CA VAL A 8 19.23 -33.47 32.71
C VAL A 8 18.72 -32.06 32.38
N LEU A 9 19.14 -31.04 33.14
CA LEU A 9 18.74 -29.66 32.89
C LEU A 9 19.24 -29.14 31.54
N ILE A 10 20.49 -29.45 31.17
CA ILE A 10 21.06 -29.05 29.87
C ILE A 10 20.33 -29.74 28.72
N GLY A 11 20.05 -31.05 28.84
CA GLY A 11 19.29 -31.79 27.83
C GLY A 11 17.88 -31.23 27.64
N MET A 12 17.20 -30.88 28.73
CA MET A 12 15.87 -30.26 28.70
C MET A 12 15.92 -28.89 28.00
N LEU A 13 16.90 -28.06 28.33
CA LEU A 13 17.04 -26.71 27.77
C LEU A 13 17.34 -26.75 26.27
N LEU A 14 18.20 -27.67 25.82
CA LEU A 14 18.49 -27.89 24.40
C LEU A 14 17.26 -28.37 23.64
N SER A 15 16.46 -29.29 24.23
CA SER A 15 15.23 -29.79 23.59
C SER A 15 14.17 -28.70 23.40
N ILE A 16 14.01 -27.81 24.37
CA ILE A 16 13.08 -26.67 24.29
C ILE A 16 13.56 -25.67 23.22
N THR A 17 14.86 -25.38 23.19
CA THR A 17 15.43 -24.45 22.20
C THR A 17 15.27 -25.00 20.78
N TYR A 18 15.49 -26.29 20.58
CA TYR A 18 15.27 -26.97 19.30
C TYR A 18 13.79 -26.96 18.89
N ALA A 19 12.88 -27.20 19.82
CA ALA A 19 11.44 -27.12 19.55
C ALA A 19 11.00 -25.70 19.12
N ILE A 20 11.52 -24.65 19.79
CA ILE A 20 11.25 -23.25 19.42
C ILE A 20 11.81 -22.93 18.03
N TYR A 21 12.99 -23.45 17.68
CA TYR A 21 13.63 -23.19 16.39
C TYR A 21 12.97 -23.96 15.23
N THR A 22 12.37 -25.12 15.50
CA THR A 22 11.70 -25.97 14.50
C THR A 22 10.21 -25.64 14.33
N LEU A 23 9.62 -24.90 15.26
CA LEU A 23 8.30 -24.32 15.06
C LEU A 23 8.38 -23.33 13.89
N PRO A 24 7.57 -23.51 12.83
CA PRO A 24 7.50 -22.53 11.77
C PRO A 24 7.08 -21.19 12.37
N SER A 25 7.92 -20.18 12.19
CA SER A 25 7.62 -18.80 12.57
C SER A 25 6.25 -18.42 12.02
N GLN A 26 5.25 -18.28 12.88
CA GLN A 26 3.94 -17.74 12.51
C GLN A 26 3.97 -16.21 12.34
N THR A 27 5.14 -15.63 12.14
CA THR A 27 5.33 -14.23 11.73
C THR A 27 5.60 -14.19 10.23
N ALA A 28 4.53 -14.49 9.49
CA ALA A 28 4.25 -14.20 8.07
C ALA A 28 3.48 -15.40 7.50
N ASN A 29 2.36 -15.15 6.83
CA ASN A 29 1.62 -16.11 5.98
C ASN A 29 0.43 -16.87 6.59
N SER A 30 -0.16 -16.40 7.68
CA SER A 30 -1.56 -16.76 8.00
C SER A 30 -2.54 -15.87 7.23
N PHE A 31 -2.54 -16.00 5.90
CA PHE A 31 -3.68 -15.61 5.06
C PHE A 31 -3.86 -16.67 3.98
N ALA A 32 -4.27 -17.87 4.40
CA ALA A 32 -4.91 -18.81 3.50
C ALA A 32 -6.32 -18.29 3.24
N THR A 33 -6.48 -17.48 2.19
CA THR A 33 -7.78 -17.14 1.60
C THR A 33 -7.68 -17.35 0.10
N THR A 34 -8.40 -18.38 -0.33
CA THR A 34 -8.91 -18.66 -1.68
C THR A 34 -8.71 -17.56 -2.72
N ASN A 35 -8.01 -17.88 -3.82
CA ASN A 35 -7.98 -17.14 -5.08
C ASN A 35 -7.79 -15.61 -4.95
N THR A 36 -6.72 -15.20 -4.30
CA THR A 36 -6.32 -13.78 -4.30
C THR A 36 -5.09 -13.63 -5.17
N GLU A 37 -5.21 -12.84 -6.24
CA GLU A 37 -4.09 -12.28 -6.99
C GLU A 37 -2.97 -11.88 -6.01
N PHE A 38 -1.74 -12.30 -6.27
CA PHE A 38 -0.59 -11.91 -5.44
C PHE A 38 -0.36 -10.41 -5.66
N ILE A 39 -1.00 -9.57 -4.84
CA ILE A 39 -0.73 -8.14 -4.79
C ILE A 39 0.51 -8.00 -3.89
N PRO A 40 1.70 -7.68 -4.43
CA PRO A 40 2.87 -7.42 -3.60
C PRO A 40 2.52 -6.34 -2.56
N TYR A 41 3.12 -6.44 -1.37
CA TYR A 41 2.90 -5.47 -0.29
C TYR A 41 2.93 -4.05 -0.86
N THR A 42 1.75 -3.43 -0.85
CA THR A 42 1.53 -2.09 -1.39
C THR A 42 1.10 -1.24 -0.20
N GLU A 43 1.78 -0.11 -0.01
CA GLU A 43 1.39 0.84 1.03
C GLU A 43 -0.10 1.19 0.87
N HIS A 44 -0.87 0.93 1.92
CA HIS A 44 -2.30 1.20 1.92
C HIS A 44 -2.55 2.60 2.47
N TYR A 45 -3.34 3.38 1.74
CA TYR A 45 -3.70 4.73 2.12
C TYR A 45 -5.22 4.87 2.21
N SER A 46 -5.70 5.51 3.28
CA SER A 46 -7.10 5.92 3.38
C SER A 46 -7.24 7.31 2.78
N MET A 47 -8.11 7.45 1.78
CA MET A 47 -8.35 8.71 1.07
C MET A 47 -9.84 8.95 0.91
N SER A 48 -10.24 10.22 0.85
CA SER A 48 -11.57 10.60 0.38
C SER A 48 -11.55 10.66 -1.15
N GLY A 49 -12.40 9.88 -1.79
CA GLY A 49 -12.56 9.88 -3.25
C GLY A 49 -13.86 10.54 -3.67
N THR A 50 -13.81 11.32 -4.75
CA THR A 50 -14.98 11.90 -5.40
C THR A 50 -14.93 11.55 -6.87
N ALA A 51 -16.06 11.09 -7.44
CA ALA A 51 -16.17 10.90 -8.88
C ALA A 51 -16.31 12.25 -9.58
N TYR A 52 -15.64 12.41 -10.72
CA TYR A 52 -15.75 13.61 -11.55
C TYR A 52 -15.99 13.23 -13.01
N THR A 53 -16.51 14.17 -13.79
CA THR A 53 -16.74 14.00 -15.23
C THR A 53 -16.14 15.19 -15.98
N ILE A 54 -16.26 15.20 -17.31
CA ILE A 54 -15.90 16.36 -18.14
C ILE A 54 -16.96 17.49 -18.10
N HIS A 55 -17.95 17.41 -17.21
CA HIS A 55 -18.98 18.44 -17.05
C HIS A 55 -18.36 19.78 -16.62
N PRO A 56 -18.88 20.94 -17.08
CA PRO A 56 -18.37 22.27 -16.72
C PRO A 56 -18.30 22.56 -15.21
N ASP A 57 -19.17 21.93 -14.42
CA ASP A 57 -19.16 22.06 -12.95
C ASP A 57 -17.96 21.35 -12.30
N CYS A 58 -17.37 20.35 -12.98
CA CYS A 58 -16.20 19.62 -12.52
C CYS A 58 -14.90 20.18 -13.12
N VAL A 59 -14.94 20.61 -14.38
CA VAL A 59 -13.78 21.09 -15.13
C VAL A 59 -14.12 22.44 -15.76
N ARG A 60 -13.32 23.46 -15.45
CA ARG A 60 -13.51 24.79 -16.03
C ARG A 60 -13.49 24.71 -17.57
N PRO A 61 -14.35 25.45 -18.28
CA PRO A 61 -14.45 25.38 -19.75
C PRO A 61 -13.11 25.57 -20.47
N GLU A 62 -12.27 26.48 -19.97
CA GLU A 62 -10.91 26.76 -20.46
C GLU A 62 -9.94 25.57 -20.40
N TRP A 63 -10.21 24.59 -19.52
CA TRP A 63 -9.40 23.38 -19.36
C TRP A 63 -10.13 22.13 -19.87
N ASN A 64 -11.33 22.27 -20.42
CA ASN A 64 -12.12 21.17 -20.95
C ASN A 64 -11.68 20.80 -22.38
N ASN A 65 -10.40 20.45 -22.53
CA ASN A 65 -9.77 20.05 -23.79
C ASN A 65 -9.65 18.53 -23.95
N GLY A 66 -10.31 17.76 -23.06
CA GLY A 66 -10.25 16.30 -23.03
C GLY A 66 -8.90 15.73 -22.56
N LYS A 67 -8.03 16.55 -21.97
CA LYS A 67 -6.73 16.12 -21.43
C LYS A 67 -6.64 16.40 -19.93
N THR A 68 -5.83 15.61 -19.24
CA THR A 68 -5.43 15.84 -17.85
C THR A 68 -4.40 16.98 -17.77
N ALA A 69 -4.11 17.45 -16.55
CA ALA A 69 -3.04 18.44 -16.33
C ALA A 69 -1.65 17.96 -16.84
N THR A 70 -1.43 16.65 -16.90
CA THR A 70 -0.20 16.05 -17.45
C THR A 70 -0.24 15.87 -18.98
N GLY A 71 -1.29 16.35 -19.66
CA GLY A 71 -1.46 16.27 -21.11
C GLY A 71 -1.93 14.91 -21.63
N THR A 72 -2.23 13.95 -20.74
CA THR A 72 -2.76 12.63 -21.14
C THR A 72 -4.25 12.72 -21.44
N LYS A 73 -4.74 11.91 -22.38
CA LYS A 73 -6.17 11.89 -22.72
C LYS A 73 -7.00 11.46 -21.49
N ALA A 74 -8.02 12.24 -21.15
CA ALA A 74 -8.98 11.86 -20.12
C ALA A 74 -9.74 10.59 -20.55
N ARG A 75 -9.79 9.59 -19.68
CA ARG A 75 -10.46 8.31 -19.88
C ARG A 75 -10.91 7.74 -18.54
N GLU A 76 -11.81 6.77 -18.59
CA GLU A 76 -12.20 5.99 -17.43
C GLU A 76 -10.97 5.32 -16.76
N GLY A 77 -10.97 5.29 -15.44
CA GLY A 77 -9.86 4.77 -14.63
C GLY A 77 -8.72 5.77 -14.36
N ILE A 78 -8.78 6.99 -14.88
CA ILE A 78 -7.86 8.07 -14.45
C ILE A 78 -8.36 8.66 -13.13
N VAL A 79 -7.43 8.78 -12.17
CA VAL A 79 -7.67 9.42 -10.88
C VAL A 79 -6.93 10.76 -10.85
N ALA A 80 -7.64 11.82 -10.49
CA ALA A 80 -7.05 13.12 -10.21
C ALA A 80 -6.58 13.18 -8.75
N ILE A 81 -5.44 13.81 -8.51
CA ILE A 81 -4.92 14.08 -7.17
C ILE A 81 -4.75 15.58 -6.99
N ASN A 82 -4.88 16.05 -5.75
CA ASN A 82 -4.76 17.47 -5.45
C ASN A 82 -3.33 17.96 -5.66
N ILE A 83 -3.24 19.11 -6.31
CA ILE A 83 -2.02 19.90 -6.46
C ILE A 83 -2.26 21.25 -5.77
N ASP A 84 -1.29 21.69 -4.99
CA ASP A 84 -1.23 23.08 -4.53
C ASP A 84 -0.39 23.85 -5.54
N ILE A 85 -0.75 25.11 -5.79
CA ILE A 85 0.09 26.05 -6.52
C ILE A 85 0.75 26.94 -5.47
N ASP A 86 2.08 27.03 -5.46
CA ASP A 86 2.80 27.92 -4.55
C ASP A 86 2.77 29.38 -5.02
N GLU A 87 3.32 30.28 -4.19
CA GLU A 87 3.35 31.72 -4.46
C GLU A 87 4.12 32.08 -5.74
N ASP A 88 5.04 31.20 -6.16
CA ASP A 88 5.85 31.33 -7.38
C ASP A 88 5.16 30.71 -8.62
N GLY A 89 3.95 30.17 -8.47
CA GLY A 89 3.17 29.57 -9.54
C GLY A 89 3.55 28.11 -9.88
N ASN A 90 4.40 27.46 -9.08
CA ASN A 90 4.77 26.07 -9.28
C ASN A 90 3.71 25.13 -8.71
N ALA A 91 3.36 24.10 -9.48
CA ALA A 91 2.49 23.04 -9.03
C ALA A 91 3.25 22.07 -8.11
N LYS A 92 2.81 21.96 -6.86
CA LYS A 92 3.30 21.02 -5.86
C LYS A 92 2.24 19.97 -5.57
N VAL A 93 2.56 18.70 -5.84
CA VAL A 93 1.66 17.58 -5.52
C VAL A 93 1.54 17.45 -4.00
N ARG A 94 0.32 17.61 -3.47
CA ARG A 94 -0.02 17.32 -2.06
C ARG A 94 -0.74 15.99 -1.97
N SER A 95 0.00 14.93 -2.29
CA SER A 95 -0.49 13.57 -2.18
C SER A 95 0.66 12.63 -1.86
N VAL A 96 0.37 11.55 -1.15
CA VAL A 96 1.26 10.40 -1.00
C VAL A 96 1.41 9.61 -2.32
N LEU A 97 0.50 9.84 -3.28
CA LEU A 97 0.56 9.26 -4.61
C LEU A 97 1.44 10.09 -5.55
N LYS A 98 2.19 9.40 -6.40
CA LYS A 98 2.97 10.03 -7.47
C LYS A 98 2.14 10.13 -8.75
N LEU A 99 2.38 11.16 -9.55
CA LEU A 99 1.78 11.27 -10.89
C LEU A 99 2.18 10.07 -11.76
N GLY A 100 1.22 9.50 -12.48
CA GLY A 100 1.44 8.33 -13.34
C GLY A 100 1.55 6.99 -12.59
N GLN A 101 1.49 7.00 -11.26
CA GLN A 101 1.44 5.78 -10.47
C GLN A 101 0.15 5.01 -10.75
N THR A 102 0.27 3.70 -10.97
CA THR A 102 -0.88 2.81 -11.01
C THR A 102 -1.28 2.47 -9.58
N ILE A 103 -2.57 2.63 -9.27
CA ILE A 103 -3.14 2.33 -7.96
C ILE A 103 -4.30 1.35 -8.12
N TYR A 104 -4.54 0.57 -7.08
CA TYR A 104 -5.78 -0.18 -6.91
C TYR A 104 -6.69 0.58 -5.96
N VAL A 105 -7.88 0.95 -6.43
CA VAL A 105 -8.91 1.60 -5.60
C VAL A 105 -9.93 0.54 -5.22
N LYS A 106 -10.05 0.28 -3.92
CA LYS A 106 -11.10 -0.58 -3.36
C LYS A 106 -12.27 0.31 -2.95
N GLY A 107 -13.42 0.12 -3.60
CA GLY A 107 -14.68 0.81 -3.33
C GLY A 107 -15.80 -0.17 -3.05
#